data_AF-A0A2P2K717-F1
#
_entry.id   AF-A0A2P2K717-F1
#
_cell.length_a   1.000
_cell.length_b   1.000
_cell.length_c   1.000
_cell.angle_alpha   90.00
_cell.angle_beta   90.00
_cell.angle_gamma   90.00
#
_symmetry.space_group_name_H-M   'P 1'
#
loop_
_entity.id
_entity.type
_entity.pdbx_description
1 polymer ?
#
loop_
_entity_poly.entity_id
_entity_poly.type
_entity_poly.pdbx_seq_one_letter_code
_entity_poly.pdbx_strand_id
1 'polypeptide(L)' 'MYGQDDEISIELSLEDVKKVALHYGFKLEKEKIIETTYTTNPRSMMQNRYFAAFWTARKTSAASEKSPKSNC' A
#
# COMPACT_ATOMS: atom_id res chain seq x y z
N MET A 1 -7.48 -35.17 8.23
CA MET A 1 -7.93 -33.76 8.15
C MET A 1 -6.75 -32.98 7.61
N TYR A 2 -6.75 -32.64 6.32
CA TYR A 2 -5.62 -31.97 5.67
C TYR A 2 -5.73 -30.45 5.84
N GLY A 3 -4.73 -29.87 6.53
CA GLY A 3 -4.08 -28.61 6.16
C GLY A 3 -4.92 -27.34 6.05
N GLN A 4 -5.64 -26.96 7.10
CA GLN A 4 -6.19 -25.59 7.21
C GLN A 4 -5.32 -24.65 8.06
N ASP A 5 -4.34 -25.20 8.80
CA ASP A 5 -3.50 -24.42 9.73
C ASP A 5 -2.25 -23.80 9.05
N ASP A 6 -1.97 -24.14 7.78
CA ASP A 6 -0.76 -23.70 7.07
C ASP A 6 -0.95 -22.45 6.19
N GLU A 7 -2.19 -21.99 5.97
CA GLU A 7 -2.46 -20.77 5.17
C GLU A 7 -2.65 -19.54 6.07
N ILE A 8 -1.54 -19.02 6.60
CA ILE A 8 -1.55 -17.75 7.34
C ILE A 8 -1.70 -16.59 6.34
N SER A 9 -2.89 -15.97 6.29
CA SER A 9 -3.13 -14.69 5.60
C SER A 9 -3.31 -13.54 6.59
N ILE A 10 -2.69 -12.39 6.31
CA ILE A 10 -2.87 -11.14 7.07
C ILE A 10 -3.48 -10.11 6.13
N GLU A 11 -4.77 -9.84 6.32
CA GLU A 11 -5.52 -8.85 5.55
C GLU A 11 -5.40 -7.46 6.21
N LEU A 12 -4.68 -6.53 5.56
CA LEU A 12 -4.49 -5.17 6.07
C LEU A 12 -5.30 -4.15 5.29
N SER A 13 -5.76 -3.12 5.99
CA SER A 13 -6.35 -1.95 5.34
C SER A 13 -5.27 -1.17 4.56
N LEU A 14 -5.69 -0.42 3.54
CA LEU A 14 -4.77 0.46 2.81
C LEU A 14 -4.06 1.45 3.74
N GLU A 15 -4.74 1.94 4.77
CA GLU A 15 -4.18 2.86 5.74
C GLU A 15 -3.06 2.21 6.55
N ASP A 16 -3.24 0.96 7.00
CA ASP A 16 -2.25 0.25 7.80
C ASP A 16 -1.01 -0.12 6.97
N VAL A 17 -1.20 -0.53 5.71
CA VAL A 17 -0.08 -0.74 4.77
C VAL A 17 0.76 0.52 4.63
N LYS A 18 0.12 1.69 4.51
CA LYS A 18 0.83 2.98 4.42
C LYS A 18 1.54 3.35 5.72
N LYS A 19 0.89 3.15 6.88
CA LYS A 19 1.52 3.39 8.19
C LYS A 19 2.77 2.54 8.38
N VAL A 20 2.71 1.26 8.01
CA VAL A 20 3.88 0.37 8.06
C VAL A 20 4.98 0.87 7.13
N ALA A 21 4.65 1.26 5.89
CA ALA A 21 5.64 1.81 4.96
C ALA A 21 6.33 3.08 5.52
N LEU A 22 5.55 4.01 6.10
CA LEU A 22 6.08 5.22 6.73
C LEU A 22 6.97 4.91 7.94
N HIS A 23 6.56 3.96 8.78
CA HIS A 23 7.33 3.51 9.93
C HIS A 23 8.71 2.94 9.53
N TYR A 24 8.79 2.28 8.37
CA TYR A 24 10.04 1.75 7.82
C TYR A 24 10.90 2.79 7.08
N GLY A 25 10.51 4.07 7.10
CA GLY A 25 11.26 5.16 6.46
C GLY A 25 11.04 5.26 4.95
N PHE A 26 9.90 4.78 4.44
CA PHE A 26 9.49 5.11 3.07
C PHE A 26 8.71 6.41 3.05
N LYS A 27 8.98 7.23 2.04
CA LYS A 27 8.13 8.35 1.67
C LYS A 27 7.21 7.94 0.52
N LEU A 28 5.90 8.06 0.73
CA LEU A 28 4.90 7.85 -0.31
C LEU A 28 4.83 9.07 -1.24
N GLU A 29 4.70 8.83 -2.54
CA GLU A 29 4.61 9.83 -3.58
C GLU A 29 3.62 9.41 -4.67
N LYS A 30 3.04 10.38 -5.36
CA LYS A 30 2.11 10.17 -6.50
C LYS A 30 0.95 9.24 -6.17
N GLU A 31 0.34 9.42 -5.00
CA GLU A 31 -0.81 8.64 -4.57
C GLU A 31 -2.04 8.96 -5.41
N LYS A 32 -2.71 7.92 -5.92
CA LYS A 32 -3.96 8.02 -6.65
C LYS A 32 -4.79 6.75 -6.47
N ILE A 33 -6.10 6.88 -6.65
CA ILE A 33 -7.00 5.73 -6.76
C ILE A 33 -7.38 5.61 -8.24
N ILE A 34 -7.20 4.43 -8.81
CA ILE A 34 -7.56 4.11 -10.19
C ILE A 34 -8.72 3.13 -10.17
N GLU A 35 -9.84 3.53 -10.77
CA GLU A 35 -10.93 2.59 -11.06
C GLU A 35 -10.51 1.69 -12.23
N THR A 36 -10.54 0.38 -12.01
CA THR A 36 -10.13 -0.61 -13.01
C THR A 36 -10.95 -1.89 -12.88
N THR A 37 -10.81 -2.77 -13.87
CA THR A 37 -11.42 -4.10 -13.88
C THR A 37 -10.35 -5.14 -14.17
N TYR A 38 -10.57 -6.39 -13.75
CA TYR A 38 -9.67 -7.50 -14.06
C TYR A 38 -10.45 -8.61 -14.75
N THR A 39 -10.06 -8.95 -15.98
CA THR A 39 -10.70 -10.01 -16.80
C THR A 39 -12.22 -9.87 -16.98
N THR A 40 -12.76 -8.66 -16.83
CA THR A 40 -14.21 -8.41 -16.93
C THR A 40 -14.71 -8.59 -18.36
N ASN A 41 -15.85 -9.26 -18.52
CA ASN A 41 -16.59 -9.30 -19.77
C ASN A 41 -17.37 -7.98 -19.95
N PRO A 42 -17.05 -7.14 -20.96
CA PRO A 42 -17.73 -5.86 -21.16
C PRO A 42 -19.22 -5.98 -21.48
N ARG A 43 -19.67 -7.16 -21.95
CA ARG A 43 -21.08 -7.44 -22.27
C ARG A 43 -21.87 -8.00 -21.08
N SER A 44 -21.22 -8.23 -19.95
CA SER A 44 -21.90 -8.72 -18.74
C SER A 44 -22.70 -7.59 -18.08
N MET A 45 -23.90 -7.92 -17.59
CA MET A 45 -24.71 -7.00 -16.78
C MET A 45 -24.10 -6.77 -15.40
N MET A 46 -23.43 -7.79 -14.83
CA MET A 46 -22.69 -7.67 -13.57
C MET A 46 -21.20 -7.43 -13.89
N GLN A 47 -20.65 -6.34 -13.36
CA GLN A 47 -19.26 -5.95 -13.58
C GLN A 47 -18.54 -5.82 -12.24
N ASN A 48 -17.45 -6.56 -12.06
CA ASN A 48 -16.56 -6.41 -10.91
C ASN A 48 -15.62 -5.23 -11.18
N ARG A 49 -15.79 -4.15 -10.40
CA ARG A 49 -14.95 -2.95 -10.45
C ARG A 49 -14.11 -2.86 -9.20
N TYR A 50 -12.86 -2.48 -9.38
CA TYR A 50 -11.88 -2.32 -8.32
C TYR A 50 -11.43 -0.87 -8.23
N PHE A 51 -11.34 -0.36 -7.00
CA PHE A 51 -10.73 0.93 -6.71
C PHE A 51 -9.29 0.66 -6.25
N ALA A 52 -8.39 0.49 -7.21
CA ALA A 52 -7.01 0.14 -6.95
C ALA A 52 -6.22 1.37 -6.49
N ALA A 53 -5.60 1.29 -5.32
CA ALA A 53 -4.68 2.33 -4.87
C ALA A 53 -3.31 2.16 -5.55
N PHE A 54 -2.81 3.25 -6.12
CA PHE A 54 -1.56 3.29 -6.87
C PHE A 54 -0.68 4.40 -6.31
N TRP A 55 0.56 4.06 -5.96
CA TRP A 55 1.53 5.01 -5.42
C TRP A 55 2.95 4.56 -5.76
N THR A 56 3.90 5.48 -5.59
CA THR A 56 5.34 5.19 -5.59
C THR A 56 5.87 5.41 -4.18
N ALA A 57 6.69 4.50 -3.66
CA ALA A 57 7.35 4.66 -2.37
C ALA A 57 8.85 4.80 -2.57
N ARG A 58 9.47 5.85 -2.03
CA ARG A 58 10.93 6.03 -2.05
C ARG A 58 11.48 5.84 -0.64
N LYS A 59 12.45 4.94 -0.48
CA LYS A 59 13.20 4.80 0.77
C LYS A 59 14.02 6.08 1.01
N THR A 60 13.85 6.72 2.15
CA THR A 60 14.76 7.81 2.55
C THR A 60 16.04 7.16 3.07
N SER A 61 17.20 7.55 2.53
CA SER A 61 18.47 7.17 3.15
C SER A 61 18.59 7.93 4.47
N ALA A 62 19.19 7.31 5.49
CA ALA A 62 19.40 7.88 6.83
C ALA A 62 20.22 9.20 6.85
N ALA A 63 20.56 9.76 5.69
CA ALA A 63 21.33 11.00 5.55
C ALA A 63 20.46 12.28 5.52
N SER A 64 19.11 12.18 5.48
CA SER A 64 18.24 13.37 5.40
C SER A 64 17.58 13.80 6.72
N GLU A 65 17.79 13.10 7.84
CA GLU A 65 17.36 13.57 9.16
C GLU A 65 18.40 14.56 9.73
N LYS A 66 18.36 15.80 9.25
CA LYS A 66 18.98 16.90 9.98
C LYS A 66 18.13 17.16 11.23
N SER A 67 18.59 16.61 12.35
CA SER A 67 18.20 17.03 13.70
C SER A 67 18.24 18.57 13.82
N PRO A 68 17.24 19.22 14.43
CA PRO A 68 17.34 20.63 14.77
C PRO A 68 18.42 20.77 15.85
N LYS A 69 19.55 21.41 15.50
CA LYS A 69 20.56 21.81 16.48
C LYS A 69 19.89 22.73 17.51
N SER A 70 19.76 22.25 18.75
CA SER A 70 19.55 23.11 19.91
C SER A 70 20.79 23.98 20.06
N ASN A 71 20.65 25.30 19.86
CA ASN A 71 21.69 26.25 20.25
C ASN A 71 21.74 26.28 21.79
N CYS A 72 22.83 25.77 22.35
CA CYS A 72 23.38 26.27 23.61
C CYS A 72 24.33 27.43 23.29
#